data_AF-X1B4R9-F1
#
_entry.id   AF-X1B4R9-F1
#
_cell.length_a   1.000
_cell.length_b   1.000
_cell.length_c   1.000
_cell.angle_alpha   90.00
_cell.angle_beta   90.00
_cell.angle_gamma   90.00
#
_symmetry.space_group_name_H-M   'P 1'
#
loop_
_entity.id
_entity.type
_entity.pdbx_description
1 polymer ?
#
loop_
_entity_poly.entity_id
_entity_poly.type
_entity_poly.pdbx_seq_one_letter_code
_entity_poly.pdbx_strand_id
1 'polypeptide(L)' 'YDVDFLEVLKEGVTVENIVSYDGFYGGIYDSGDVVKVRGKLEKVWDKRHRRVYHRIVVGSIEAHGKDYIKPIL' A
#
# COMPACT_ATOMS: atom_id res chain seq x y z
N TYR A 1 7.25 -15.73 -2.03
CA TYR A 1 6.53 -14.72 -2.81
C TYR A 1 7.59 -13.78 -3.32
N ASP A 2 7.64 -13.56 -4.63
CA ASP A 2 8.54 -12.55 -5.19
C ASP A 2 7.81 -11.22 -5.07
N VAL A 3 8.49 -10.19 -4.59
CA VAL A 3 7.90 -8.86 -4.37
C VAL A 3 8.77 -7.87 -5.12
N ASP A 4 8.28 -7.40 -6.26
CA ASP A 4 8.91 -6.32 -7.00
C ASP A 4 8.73 -5.01 -6.22
N PHE A 5 9.84 -4.35 -5.91
CA PHE A 5 9.88 -3.04 -5.24
C PHE A 5 9.78 -1.93 -6.30
N LEU A 6 8.88 -0.97 -6.10
CA LEU A 6 8.80 0.24 -6.91
C LEU A 6 8.90 1.47 -6.01
N GLU A 7 10.03 2.19 -6.06
CA GLU A 7 10.32 3.35 -5.21
C GLU A 7 9.68 4.67 -5.69
N VAL A 8 9.06 4.69 -6.88
CA VAL A 8 8.56 5.93 -7.50
C VAL A 8 7.14 5.70 -8.01
N LEU A 9 6.29 6.73 -7.90
CA LEU A 9 4.99 6.81 -8.58
C LEU A 9 5.19 6.44 -10.05
N LYS A 10 4.90 5.18 -10.39
CA LYS A 10 4.95 4.72 -11.75
C LYS A 10 3.60 5.06 -12.34
N GLU A 11 3.58 6.08 -13.20
CA GLU A 11 2.38 6.41 -13.97
C GLU A 11 1.86 5.14 -14.66
N GLY A 12 0.54 4.94 -14.62
CA GLY A 12 -0.11 3.76 -15.17
C GLY A 12 -0.20 2.54 -14.26
N VAL A 13 0.25 2.60 -12.99
CA VAL A 13 0.03 1.50 -12.03
C VAL A 13 -1.26 1.73 -11.24
N THR A 14 -2.19 0.78 -11.34
CA THR A 14 -3.38 0.72 -10.48
C THR A 14 -3.05 -0.04 -9.20
N VAL A 15 -3.30 0.59 -8.05
CA VAL A 15 -3.15 0.00 -6.71
C VAL A 15 -4.52 -0.44 -6.22
N GLU A 16 -4.63 -1.69 -5.78
CA GLU A 16 -5.91 -2.23 -5.30
C GLU A 16 -6.05 -2.16 -3.79
N ASN A 17 -4.94 -2.18 -3.05
CA ASN A 17 -4.97 -2.24 -1.59
C ASN A 17 -3.94 -1.32 -0.96
N ILE A 18 -4.32 -0.69 0.14
CA ILE A 18 -3.39 -0.10 1.11
C ILE A 18 -3.42 -1.02 2.33
N VAL A 19 -2.26 -1.51 2.75
CA VAL A 19 -2.12 -2.41 3.91
C VAL A 19 -1.24 -1.72 4.94
N SER A 20 -1.70 -1.68 6.18
CA SER A 20 -0.89 -1.25 7.31
C SER A 20 -0.63 -2.41 8.26
N TYR A 21 0.61 -2.57 8.70
CA TYR A 21 0.98 -3.45 9.81
C TYR A 21 1.15 -2.66 11.12
N ASP A 22 0.85 -1.37 11.12
CA ASP A 22 0.84 -0.53 12.30
C ASP A 22 -0.61 -0.37 12.80
N GLY A 23 -0.84 -0.76 14.05
CA GLY A 23 -2.14 -0.65 14.70
C GLY A 23 -2.64 0.79 14.80
N PHE A 24 -1.75 1.78 14.67
CA PHE A 24 -2.10 3.20 14.68
C PHE A 24 -3.17 3.56 13.65
N TYR A 25 -3.17 2.94 12.47
CA TYR A 25 -4.12 3.27 11.40
C TYR A 25 -5.45 2.52 11.49
N GLY A 26 -5.60 1.60 12.46
CA GLY A 26 -6.81 0.80 12.61
C GLY A 26 -8.02 1.66 13.02
N GLY A 27 -9.08 1.62 12.23
CA GLY A 27 -10.34 2.33 12.52
C GLY A 27 -10.31 3.85 12.31
N ILE A 28 -9.23 4.39 11.72
CA ILE A 28 -9.15 5.82 11.37
C ILE A 28 -9.90 6.13 10.07
N TYR A 29 -9.96 5.16 9.15
CA TYR A 29 -10.49 5.35 7.80
C TYR A 29 -11.65 4.39 7.53
N ASP A 30 -12.62 4.88 6.77
CA ASP A 30 -13.78 4.14 6.31
C ASP A 30 -13.73 3.89 4.79
N SER A 31 -14.58 2.95 4.35
CA SER A 31 -14.74 2.69 2.92
C SER A 31 -15.29 3.93 2.22
N GLY A 32 -14.57 4.41 1.21
CA GLY A 32 -14.91 5.62 0.45
C GLY A 32 -14.04 6.83 0.80
N ASP A 33 -13.24 6.76 1.87
CA ASP A 33 -12.31 7.82 2.21
C ASP A 33 -11.23 8.00 1.14
N VAL A 34 -10.95 9.27 0.85
CA VAL A 34 -9.86 9.65 -0.05
C VAL A 34 -8.65 10.02 0.79
N VAL A 35 -7.55 9.30 0.58
CA VAL A 35 -6.32 9.44 1.35
C VAL A 35 -5.10 9.68 0.46
N LYS A 36 -4.14 10.41 1.01
CA LYS A 36 -2.77 10.46 0.47
C LYS A 36 -1.93 9.45 1.22
N VAL A 37 -1.28 8.56 0.49
CA VAL A 37 -0.46 7.49 1.05
C VAL A 37 0.97 7.56 0.53
N ARG A 38 1.92 7.23 1.40
CA ARG A 38 3.30 6.93 1.04
C ARG A 38 3.66 5.60 1.69
N GLY A 39 4.20 4.68 0.92
CA GLY A 39 4.60 3.36 1.41
C GLY A 39 5.32 2.58 0.33
N LYS A 40 5.64 1.33 0.64
CA LYS A 40 6.29 0.41 -0.30
C LYS A 40 5.26 -0.12 -1.29
N LEU A 41 5.47 0.11 -2.59
CA LEU A 41 4.63 -0.48 -3.65
C LEU A 41 5.11 -1.91 -3.91
N GLU A 42 4.19 -2.86 -3.81
CA GLU A 42 4.43 -4.29 -3.98
C GLU A 42 3.56 -4.86 -5.08
N LYS A 43 4.14 -5.70 -5.94
CA LYS A 43 3.40 -6.59 -6.84
C LYS A 43 3.13 -7.92 -6.14
N VAL A 44 1.86 -8.31 -6.07
CA VAL A 44 1.40 -9.51 -5.38
C VAL A 44 0.90 -10.54 -6.38
N TRP A 45 1.49 -11.74 -6.33
CA TRP A 45 0.98 -12.92 -7.03
C TRP A 45 0.05 -13.70 -6.10
N ASP A 46 -1.26 -13.53 -6.29
CA ASP A 46 -2.28 -14.31 -5.60
C ASP A 46 -2.46 -15.66 -6.31
N LYS A 47 -1.86 -16.69 -5.71
CA LYS A 47 -1.96 -18.06 -6.21
C LYS A 47 -3.36 -18.66 -6.04
N ARG A 48 -4.12 -18.24 -5.03
CA ARG A 48 -5.46 -18.77 -4.73
C ARG A 48 -6.46 -18.35 -5.80
N HIS A 49 -6.40 -17.09 -6.21
CA HIS A 49 -7.29 -16.53 -7.23
C HIS A 49 -6.63 -16.40 -8.62
N ARG A 50 -5.38 -16.89 -8.76
CA ARG A 50 -4.58 -16.88 -9.99
C ARG A 50 -4.50 -15.50 -10.66
N ARG A 51 -4.25 -14.46 -9.87
CA ARG A 51 -4.21 -13.07 -10.33
C ARG A 51 -2.98 -12.33 -9.80
N VAL A 52 -2.64 -11.24 -10.47
CA VAL A 52 -1.57 -10.33 -10.06
C VAL A 52 -2.18 -8.97 -9.80
N TYR A 53 -1.81 -8.34 -8.67
CA TYR A 53 -2.27 -7.00 -8.33
C TYR A 53 -1.15 -6.22 -7.63
N HIS A 54 -1.38 -4.92 -7.42
CA HIS A 54 -0.46 -4.08 -6.65
C HIS A 54 -1.08 -3.63 -5.34
N ARG A 55 -0.25 -3.51 -4.30
CA ARG A 55 -0.62 -2.92 -3.02
C ARG A 55 0.44 -1.94 -2.54
N ILE A 56 0.04 -1.01 -1.68
CA ILE A 56 0.97 -0.18 -0.92
C ILE A 56 1.02 -0.71 0.52
N VAL A 57 2.22 -0.91 1.04
CA VAL A 57 2.45 -1.31 2.44
C VAL A 57 2.95 -0.12 3.25
N VAL A 58 2.30 0.12 4.38
CA VAL A 58 2.65 1.10 5.41
C VAL A 58 3.02 0.36 6.70
N GLY A 59 4.04 0.81 7.39
CA GLY A 59 4.72 0.10 8.48
C GLY A 59 5.79 -0.88 8.01
N SER A 60 6.39 -0.69 6.83
CA SER A 60 7.47 -1.57 6.33
C SER A 60 8.84 -1.09 6.83
N ILE A 61 9.76 -2.02 7.11
CA ILE A 61 11.14 -1.68 7.56
C ILE A 61 11.84 -0.83 6.49
N GLU A 62 11.63 -1.16 5.23
CA GLU A 62 12.23 -0.49 4.06
C GLU A 62 11.70 0.94 3.87
N ALA A 63 10.54 1.28 4.44
CA ALA A 63 10.04 2.64 4.41
C ALA A 63 10.81 3.58 5.36
N HIS A 64 11.67 3.03 6.25
CA HIS A 64 12.49 3.79 7.20
C HIS A 64 11.69 4.83 8.02
N GLY A 65 10.44 4.50 8.38
CA GLY A 65 9.54 5.37 9.13
C GLY A 65 9.09 6.64 8.38
N LYS A 66 9.22 6.65 7.04
CA LYS A 66 8.80 7.78 6.18
C LYS A 66 7.45 7.55 5.50
N ASP A 67 6.84 6.40 5.74
CA ASP A 67 5.53 6.04 5.25
C ASP A 67 4.41 6.64 6.10
N TYR A 68 3.27 6.86 5.46
CA TYR A 68 2.11 7.44 6.11
C TYR A 68 0.83 7.16 5.32
N ILE A 69 -0.29 7.22 6.03
CA ILE A 69 -1.62 7.39 5.47
C ILE A 69 -2.18 8.69 6.07
N LYS A 70 -2.67 9.61 5.25
CA LYS A 70 -3.31 10.84 5.72
C LYS A 70 -4.57 11.17 4.92
N PRO A 71 -5.61 11.74 5.55
CA PRO A 71 -6.79 12.21 4.83
C PRO A 71 -6.42 13.34 3.86
N ILE A 72 -7.17 13.44 2.75
CA ILE A 72 -7.14 14.60 1.86
C ILE A 72 -8.31 15.50 2.27
N LEU A 73 -8.00 16.71 2.74
CA LEU A 73 -8.98 17.79 2.93
C LEU A 73 -9.33 18.42 1.58
#